data_AF-A0A950PIQ8-F1
#
_entry.id   AF-A0A950PIQ8-F1
#
_cell.length_a   1.000
_cell.length_b   1.000
_cell.length_c   1.000
_cell.angle_alpha   90.00
_cell.angle_beta   90.00
_cell.angle_gamma   90.00
#
_symmetry.space_group_name_H-M   'P 1'
#
loop_
_entity.id
_entity.type
_entity.pdbx_description
1 polymer ?
#
loop_
_entity_poly.entity_id
_entity_poly.type
_entity_poly.pdbx_seq_one_letter_code
_entity_poly.pdbx_strand_id
1 'polypeptide(L)'
;MRFNIKFTGETAEDDDLVAVGEITLGEDWERFHAPIDYWSTRDYEQSWRIALNRLVDGEEVSCLITSMFEAKYSNFLTIWPLYRIGNQVHVQNELLFPEDLDKPFNASEPWLSVGPRETVSDDGRPISEWVVSLDEVRRFLEGRDADPKS
;
A
#
# COMPACT_ATOMS: atom_id res chain seq x y z
N MET A 1 16.42 9.19 4.32
CA MET A 1 15.28 9.38 3.40
C MET A 1 14.01 9.15 4.25
N ARG A 2 12.79 9.23 3.72
CA ARG A 2 11.58 9.13 4.55
C ARG A 2 10.58 8.17 3.92
N PHE A 3 10.07 7.24 4.71
CA PHE A 3 8.86 6.49 4.37
C PHE A 3 7.67 7.12 5.10
N ASN A 4 6.56 7.36 4.41
CA ASN A 4 5.31 7.82 5.01
C ASN A 4 4.13 7.40 4.14
N ILE A 5 3.00 7.08 4.75
CA ILE A 5 1.70 6.94 4.07
C ILE A 5 0.61 7.51 4.96
N LYS A 6 -0.23 8.39 4.41
CA LYS A 6 -1.27 9.10 5.15
C LYS A 6 -2.41 9.58 4.25
N PHE A 7 -3.56 9.87 4.85
CA PHE A 7 -4.58 10.72 4.24
C PHE A 7 -4.25 12.20 4.43
N THR A 8 -4.63 13.05 3.47
CA THR A 8 -4.40 14.50 3.54
C THR A 8 -5.49 15.23 4.33
N GLY A 9 -6.64 14.58 4.52
CA GLY A 9 -7.86 15.18 5.08
C GLY A 9 -8.77 15.81 4.01
N GLU A 10 -8.35 15.78 2.75
CA GLU A 10 -9.12 16.23 1.59
C GLU A 10 -9.88 15.06 0.95
N THR A 11 -10.98 15.37 0.27
CA THR A 11 -11.69 14.47 -0.64
C THR A 11 -11.40 14.85 -2.09
N ALA A 12 -11.70 13.95 -3.05
CA ALA A 12 -11.60 14.26 -4.46
C ALA A 12 -12.58 15.38 -4.83
N GLU A 13 -12.21 16.26 -5.77
CA GLU A 13 -12.99 17.47 -6.11
C GLU A 13 -14.45 17.16 -6.51
N ASP A 14 -14.69 16.00 -7.12
CA ASP A 14 -16.00 15.59 -7.64
C ASP A 14 -16.64 14.43 -6.84
N ASP A 15 -15.98 13.92 -5.79
CA ASP A 15 -16.47 12.77 -5.02
C ASP A 15 -16.01 12.79 -3.55
N ASP A 16 -16.93 13.16 -2.66
CA ASP A 16 -16.74 13.17 -1.21
C ASP A 16 -16.59 11.77 -0.60
N LEU A 17 -16.87 10.70 -1.35
CA LEU A 17 -16.64 9.32 -0.96
C LEU A 17 -15.26 8.82 -1.39
N VAL A 18 -14.39 9.70 -1.87
CA VAL A 18 -13.01 9.37 -2.24
C VAL A 18 -12.06 10.27 -1.46
N ALA A 19 -11.36 9.69 -0.49
CA ALA A 19 -10.34 10.40 0.28
C ALA A 19 -9.03 10.49 -0.52
N VAL A 20 -8.35 11.63 -0.40
CA VAL A 20 -7.03 11.85 -0.98
C VAL A 20 -5.96 11.45 0.03
N GLY A 21 -5.01 10.62 -0.41
CA GLY A 21 -3.84 10.23 0.36
C GLY A 21 -2.55 10.46 -0.38
N GLU A 22 -1.46 10.34 0.36
CA GLU A 22 -0.10 10.53 -0.12
C GLU A 22 0.80 9.43 0.45
N ILE A 23 1.63 8.85 -0.41
CA ILE A 23 2.73 7.98 -0.03
C ILE A 23 4.05 8.68 -0.38
N THR A 24 4.99 8.70 0.56
CA THR A 24 6.34 9.26 0.39
C THR A 24 7.35 8.12 0.46
N LEU A 25 8.17 8.01 -0.58
CA LEU A 25 9.16 6.94 -0.76
C LEU A 25 10.52 7.58 -1.05
N GLY A 26 11.18 8.05 0.02
CA GLY A 26 12.44 8.74 -0.08
C GLY A 26 12.29 10.22 -0.40
N GLU A 27 12.72 10.64 -1.59
CA GLU A 27 12.53 12.01 -2.11
C GLU A 27 11.29 12.12 -2.99
N ASP A 28 10.80 10.98 -3.48
CA ASP A 28 9.59 10.88 -4.29
C ASP A 28 8.34 10.77 -3.42
N TRP A 29 7.22 11.18 -3.99
CA TRP A 29 5.91 11.02 -3.40
C TRP A 29 4.86 10.88 -4.49
N GLU A 30 3.78 10.17 -4.17
CA GLU A 30 2.63 10.01 -5.05
C GLU A 30 1.32 10.24 -4.28
N ARG A 31 0.34 10.83 -4.98
CA ARG A 31 -1.04 10.88 -4.47
C ARG A 31 -1.79 9.64 -4.89
N PHE A 32 -2.65 9.17 -3.99
CA PHE A 32 -3.63 8.14 -4.30
C PHE A 32 -5.02 8.59 -3.90
N HIS A 33 -6.01 7.96 -4.54
CA HIS A 33 -7.42 8.16 -4.27
C HIS A 33 -7.96 6.87 -3.66
N ALA A 34 -8.46 6.96 -2.43
CA ALA A 34 -9.01 5.83 -1.71
C ALA A 34 -10.53 6.00 -1.57
N PRO A 35 -11.33 5.15 -2.22
CA PRO A 35 -12.76 5.06 -1.93
C PRO A 35 -12.99 4.76 -0.46
N ILE A 36 -13.90 5.49 0.18
CA ILE A 36 -14.21 5.38 1.61
C ILE A 36 -15.65 4.93 1.90
N ASP A 37 -16.34 4.42 0.89
CA ASP A 37 -17.68 3.83 0.99
C ASP A 37 -17.66 2.43 1.62
N TYR A 38 -16.63 1.63 1.35
CA TYR A 38 -16.44 0.29 1.92
C TYR A 38 -15.47 0.25 3.09
N TRP A 39 -14.29 0.86 2.94
CA TRP A 39 -13.29 1.01 4.01
C TRP A 39 -13.23 2.46 4.47
N SER A 40 -13.36 2.73 5.76
CA SER A 40 -13.04 4.05 6.28
C SER A 40 -11.53 4.31 6.16
N THR A 41 -11.12 5.58 6.23
CA THR A 41 -9.68 5.95 6.32
C THR A 41 -8.96 5.19 7.43
N ARG A 42 -9.64 4.94 8.56
CA ARG A 42 -9.11 4.16 9.68
C ARG A 42 -8.87 2.69 9.33
N ASP A 43 -9.72 2.09 8.50
CA ASP A 43 -9.57 0.69 8.06
C ASP A 43 -8.33 0.55 7.18
N TYR A 44 -8.13 1.48 6.23
CA TYR A 44 -6.90 1.57 5.44
C TYR A 44 -5.67 1.71 6.34
N GLU A 45 -5.68 2.65 7.28
CA GLU A 45 -4.55 2.88 8.17
C GLU A 45 -4.22 1.66 9.04
N GLN A 46 -5.24 0.96 9.51
CA GLN A 46 -5.07 -0.29 10.25
C GLN A 46 -4.47 -1.38 9.35
N SER A 47 -4.95 -1.53 8.11
CA SER A 47 -4.40 -2.46 7.13
C SER A 47 -2.93 -2.15 6.83
N TRP A 48 -2.58 -0.89 6.57
CA TRP A 48 -1.20 -0.46 6.34
C TRP A 48 -0.30 -0.80 7.53
N ARG A 49 -0.76 -0.56 8.76
CA ARG A 49 0.01 -0.90 9.96
C ARG A 49 0.26 -2.41 10.06
N ILE A 50 -0.73 -3.25 9.77
CA ILE A 50 -0.58 -4.71 9.76
C ILE A 50 0.45 -5.12 8.71
N ALA A 51 0.33 -4.60 7.50
CA ALA A 51 1.24 -4.88 6.40
C ALA A 51 2.69 -4.44 6.69
N LEU A 52 2.88 -3.27 7.29
CA LEU A 52 4.22 -2.77 7.61
C LEU A 52 4.85 -3.51 8.79
N ASN A 53 4.08 -3.83 9.85
CA ASN A 53 4.58 -4.66 10.95
C ASN A 53 5.02 -6.03 10.46
N ARG A 54 4.27 -6.64 9.54
CA ARG A 54 4.64 -7.91 8.90
C ARG A 54 6.07 -7.87 8.32
N LEU A 55 6.44 -6.78 7.63
CA LEU A 55 7.82 -6.61 7.12
C LEU A 55 8.84 -6.44 8.23
N VAL A 56 8.52 -5.65 9.26
CA VAL A 56 9.41 -5.43 10.41
C VAL A 56 9.69 -6.74 11.15
N ASP A 57 8.68 -7.60 11.26
CA ASP A 57 8.71 -8.89 11.97
C ASP A 57 9.54 -9.97 11.27
N GLY A 58 9.89 -9.80 9.99
CA GLY A 58 10.77 -10.75 9.30
C GLY A 58 10.34 -11.13 7.89
N GLU A 59 9.09 -10.89 7.53
CA GLU A 59 8.53 -11.41 6.30
C GLU A 59 9.09 -10.70 5.07
N GLU A 60 9.29 -11.47 4.00
CA GLU A 60 9.91 -11.00 2.76
C GLU A 60 8.92 -10.23 1.87
N VAL A 61 7.62 -10.51 1.99
CA VAL A 61 6.57 -9.91 1.16
C VAL A 61 5.44 -9.39 2.01
N SER A 62 5.01 -8.17 1.70
CA SER A 62 3.82 -7.52 2.23
C SER A 62 3.15 -6.65 1.16
N CYS A 63 2.03 -5.99 1.50
CA CYS A 63 1.28 -5.21 0.53
C CYS A 63 0.45 -4.11 1.23
N LEU A 64 0.57 -2.86 0.78
CA LEU A 64 -0.37 -1.80 1.14
C LEU A 64 -1.50 -1.76 0.12
N ILE A 65 -2.71 -1.40 0.56
CA ILE A 65 -3.86 -1.21 -0.33
C ILE A 65 -4.21 0.26 -0.28
N THR A 66 -4.22 0.95 -1.42
CA THR A 66 -4.61 2.37 -1.48
C THR A 66 -5.94 2.59 -2.17
N SER A 67 -6.52 1.55 -2.76
CA SER A 67 -7.88 1.55 -3.24
C SER A 67 -8.53 0.20 -2.97
N MET A 68 -9.57 0.21 -2.15
CA MET A 68 -10.38 -0.94 -1.77
C MET A 68 -11.82 -0.69 -2.16
N PHE A 69 -12.45 -1.71 -2.74
CA PHE A 69 -13.86 -1.73 -3.08
C PHE A 69 -14.46 -3.06 -2.63
N GLU A 70 -15.78 -3.17 -2.63
CA GLU A 70 -16.43 -4.47 -2.55
C GLU A 70 -16.03 -5.28 -3.80
N ALA A 71 -15.25 -6.37 -3.61
CA ALA A 71 -14.55 -7.09 -4.68
C ALA A 71 -15.44 -7.62 -5.82
N LYS A 72 -16.77 -7.67 -5.64
CA LYS A 72 -17.74 -8.02 -6.70
C LYS A 72 -18.08 -6.88 -7.67
N TYR A 73 -17.67 -5.64 -7.38
CA TYR A 73 -18.04 -4.44 -8.15
C TYR A 73 -16.86 -3.64 -8.69
N SER A 74 -15.63 -3.94 -8.29
CA SER A 74 -14.44 -3.28 -8.84
C SER A 74 -13.73 -4.14 -9.87
N ASN A 75 -13.31 -3.50 -10.95
CA ASN A 75 -12.50 -4.12 -11.99
C ASN A 75 -11.04 -4.32 -11.53
N PHE A 76 -10.54 -3.50 -10.59
CA PHE A 76 -9.17 -3.59 -10.08
C PHE A 76 -9.03 -2.93 -8.70
N LEU A 77 -7.96 -3.28 -8.00
CA LEU A 77 -7.50 -2.63 -6.78
C LEU A 77 -6.17 -1.95 -7.07
N THR A 78 -5.91 -0.79 -6.44
CA THR A 78 -4.57 -0.20 -6.45
C THR A 78 -3.85 -0.64 -5.19
N ILE A 79 -2.75 -1.36 -5.39
CA ILE A 79 -1.93 -1.91 -4.32
C ILE A 79 -0.48 -1.46 -4.45
N TRP A 80 0.23 -1.60 -3.34
CA TRP A 80 1.66 -1.35 -3.26
C TRP A 80 2.37 -2.56 -2.69
N PRO A 81 2.81 -3.50 -3.55
CA PRO A 81 3.67 -4.61 -3.16
C PRO A 81 4.94 -4.10 -2.47
N LEU A 82 5.30 -4.77 -1.38
CA LEU A 82 6.50 -4.47 -0.61
C LEU A 82 7.38 -5.72 -0.54
N TYR A 83 8.58 -5.64 -1.07
CA TYR A 83 9.55 -6.73 -1.10
C TYR A 83 10.76 -6.40 -0.24
N ARG A 84 10.93 -7.11 0.88
CA ARG A 84 12.07 -6.96 1.78
C ARG A 84 13.25 -7.78 1.27
N ILE A 85 14.38 -7.11 1.05
CA ILE A 85 15.66 -7.70 0.70
C ILE A 85 16.70 -7.18 1.68
N GLY A 86 17.05 -7.99 2.69
CA GLY A 86 17.92 -7.57 3.78
C GLY A 86 17.30 -6.43 4.61
N ASN A 87 17.93 -5.24 4.59
CA ASN A 87 17.45 -4.03 5.25
C ASN A 87 16.75 -3.05 4.30
N GLN A 88 16.52 -3.44 3.05
CA GLN A 88 15.84 -2.63 2.04
C GLN A 88 14.44 -3.18 1.80
N VAL A 89 13.51 -2.28 1.50
CA VAL A 89 12.15 -2.58 1.08
C VAL A 89 11.96 -1.96 -0.29
N HIS A 90 11.78 -2.80 -1.30
CA HIS A 90 11.42 -2.39 -2.65
C HIS A 90 9.90 -2.25 -2.71
N VAL A 91 9.45 -1.09 -3.13
CA VAL A 91 8.04 -0.70 -3.15
C VAL A 91 7.65 -0.48 -4.60
N GLN A 92 6.58 -1.12 -5.05
CA GLN A 92 6.06 -0.97 -6.41
C GLN A 92 4.62 -0.47 -6.36
N ASN A 93 4.15 0.17 -7.44
CA ASN A 93 2.75 0.54 -7.62
C ASN A 93 2.12 -0.39 -8.66
N GLU A 94 1.06 -1.09 -8.29
CA GLU A 94 0.45 -2.14 -9.12
C GLU A 94 -1.07 -2.05 -9.12
N LEU A 95 -1.67 -2.36 -10.29
CA LEU A 95 -3.10 -2.60 -10.42
C LEU A 95 -3.35 -4.10 -10.32
N LEU A 96 -4.01 -4.52 -9.25
CA LEU A 96 -4.39 -5.91 -9.03
C LEU A 96 -5.78 -6.15 -9.62
N PHE A 97 -5.92 -7.13 -10.50
CA PHE A 97 -7.20 -7.55 -11.09
C PHE A 97 -7.70 -8.81 -10.36
N PRO A 98 -8.73 -8.72 -9.50
CA PRO A 98 -9.19 -9.87 -8.71
C PRO A 98 -9.67 -11.06 -9.56
N GLU A 99 -10.09 -10.82 -10.80
CA GLU A 99 -10.51 -11.85 -11.76
C GLU A 99 -9.36 -12.73 -12.29
N ASP A 100 -8.12 -12.20 -12.26
CA ASP A 100 -6.92 -12.91 -12.70
C ASP A 100 -6.27 -13.73 -11.57
N LEU A 101 -6.82 -13.67 -10.35
CA LEU A 101 -6.29 -14.40 -9.21
C LEU A 101 -6.77 -15.87 -9.19
N ASP A 102 -5.84 -16.78 -8.95
CA ASP A 102 -6.14 -18.21 -8.72
C ASP A 102 -7.06 -18.46 -7.50
N LYS A 103 -7.09 -17.50 -6.56
CA LYS A 103 -7.87 -17.56 -5.33
C LYS A 103 -8.57 -16.22 -5.07
N PRO A 104 -9.73 -16.22 -4.41
CA PRO A 104 -10.39 -14.98 -4.02
C PRO A 104 -9.46 -14.06 -3.22
N PHE A 105 -9.45 -12.79 -3.58
CA PHE A 105 -8.69 -11.76 -2.87
C PHE A 105 -9.09 -11.70 -1.39
N ASN A 106 -8.10 -11.76 -0.48
CA ASN A 106 -8.30 -11.60 0.95
C ASN A 106 -7.72 -10.27 1.42
N ALA A 107 -8.59 -9.30 1.71
CA ALA A 107 -8.21 -7.96 2.18
C ALA A 107 -7.46 -7.96 3.53
N SER A 108 -7.58 -9.03 4.33
CA SER A 108 -6.83 -9.18 5.59
C SER A 108 -5.42 -9.73 5.39
N GLU A 109 -5.15 -10.32 4.23
CA GLU A 109 -3.85 -10.90 3.85
C GLU A 109 -3.51 -10.58 2.39
N PRO A 110 -3.47 -9.28 1.99
CA PRO A 110 -3.34 -8.88 0.58
C PRO A 110 -2.04 -9.38 -0.08
N TRP A 111 -0.99 -9.57 0.71
CA TRP A 111 0.29 -10.14 0.28
C TRP A 111 0.21 -11.56 -0.28
N LEU A 112 -0.87 -12.31 -0.01
CA LEU A 112 -1.08 -13.63 -0.63
C LEU A 112 -1.46 -13.54 -2.10
N SER A 113 -1.87 -12.35 -2.57
CA SER A 113 -2.20 -12.07 -3.97
C SER A 113 -1.05 -11.40 -4.73
N VAL A 114 0.09 -11.17 -4.07
CA VAL A 114 1.27 -10.53 -4.65
C VAL A 114 2.20 -11.61 -5.20
N GLY A 115 2.61 -11.45 -6.47
CA GLY A 115 3.58 -12.31 -7.13
C GLY A 115 5.02 -12.11 -6.65
N PRO A 116 6.00 -12.84 -7.23
CA PRO A 116 7.41 -12.54 -7.01
C PRO A 116 7.77 -11.14 -7.53
N ARG A 117 8.79 -10.52 -6.95
CA ARG A 117 9.29 -9.22 -7.43
C ARG A 117 9.83 -9.35 -8.84
N GLU A 118 9.23 -8.60 -9.75
CA GLU A 118 9.74 -8.36 -11.10
C GLU A 118 10.10 -6.90 -11.25
N THR A 119 11.06 -6.58 -12.12
CA THR A 119 11.49 -5.18 -12.36
C THR A 119 11.15 -4.71 -13.77
N VAL A 120 10.62 -5.62 -14.59
CA VAL A 120 10.27 -5.41 -15.99
C VAL A 120 8.93 -6.09 -16.21
N SER A 121 7.95 -5.39 -16.78
CA SER A 121 6.63 -5.94 -17.10
C SER A 121 6.69 -6.87 -18.31
N ASP A 122 5.58 -7.58 -18.58
CA ASP A 122 5.41 -8.45 -19.75
C ASP A 122 5.65 -7.73 -21.09
N ASP A 123 5.38 -6.42 -21.14
CA ASP A 123 5.62 -5.56 -22.31
C ASP A 123 7.09 -5.11 -22.44
N GLY A 124 7.98 -5.57 -21.55
CA GLY A 124 9.40 -5.21 -21.53
C GLY A 124 9.68 -3.82 -20.97
N ARG A 125 8.76 -3.21 -20.21
CA ARG A 125 8.92 -1.86 -19.64
C ARG A 125 9.39 -1.94 -18.18
N PRO A 126 10.28 -1.04 -17.72
CA PRO A 126 10.62 -0.95 -16.30
C PRO A 126 9.36 -0.71 -15.44
N ILE A 127 9.23 -1.47 -14.35
CA ILE A 127 8.19 -1.26 -13.34
C ILE A 127 8.61 -0.09 -12.45
N SER A 128 7.67 0.80 -12.12
CA SER A 128 7.90 1.87 -11.15
C SER A 128 8.23 1.26 -9.80
N GLU A 129 9.44 1.50 -9.33
CA GLU A 129 9.95 0.96 -8.08
C GLU A 129 10.73 2.02 -7.31
N TRP A 130 10.49 2.06 -6.00
CA TRP A 130 11.25 2.86 -5.06
C TRP A 130 11.89 1.95 -4.01
N VAL A 131 12.98 2.41 -3.41
CA VAL A 131 13.67 1.68 -2.36
C VAL A 131 13.72 2.54 -1.11
N VAL A 132 13.16 2.01 -0.03
CA VAL A 132 13.26 2.59 1.32
C VAL A 132 13.97 1.61 2.24
N SER A 133 14.52 2.10 3.35
CA SER A 133 15.09 1.22 4.37
C SER A 133 14.01 0.69 5.32
N LEU A 134 14.24 -0.51 5.84
CA LEU A 134 13.39 -1.10 6.88
C LEU A 134 13.38 -0.23 8.15
N ASP A 135 14.47 0.50 8.43
CA ASP A 135 14.55 1.43 9.56
C ASP A 135 13.65 2.66 9.37
N GLU A 136 13.43 3.13 8.15
CA GLU A 136 12.47 4.20 7.87
C GLU A 136 11.03 3.71 8.08
N VAL A 137 10.73 2.46 7.69
CA VAL A 137 9.43 1.84 7.98
C VAL A 137 9.20 1.69 9.48
N ARG A 138 10.21 1.24 10.24
CA ARG A 138 10.14 1.16 11.72
C ARG A 138 9.86 2.51 12.35
N ARG A 139 10.62 3.55 11.98
CA ARG A 139 10.43 4.92 12.50
C ARG A 139 9.05 5.47 12.20
N PHE A 140 8.48 5.16 11.04
CA PHE A 140 7.11 5.56 10.70
C PHE A 140 6.08 4.90 11.64
N LEU A 141 6.23 3.61 11.92
CA LEU A 141 5.35 2.89 12.85
C LEU A 141 5.47 3.44 14.28
N GLU A 142 6.71 3.62 14.78
CA GLU A 142 6.98 4.18 16.11
C GLU A 142 6.41 5.60 16.27
N GLY A 143 6.52 6.43 15.23
CA GLY A 143 5.98 7.79 15.23
C GLY A 143 4.45 7.84 15.30
N ARG A 144 3.74 6.79 14.85
CA ARG A 144 2.28 6.68 14.96
C ARG A 144 1.83 6.17 16.33
N ASP A 145 2.59 5.27 16.95
CA ASP A 145 2.27 4.79 18.31
C ASP A 145 2.49 5.87 19.38
N ALA A 146 3.30 6.90 19.08
CA ALA A 146 3.53 8.07 19.92
C ALA A 146 2.46 9.16 19.81
N ASP A 147 1.48 9.04 18.92
CA ASP A 147 0.38 10.01 18.75
C ASP A 147 -0.98 9.44 19.23
N PRO A 148 -1.19 9.30 20.55
CA PRO A 148 -2.46 8.85 21.09
C PRO A 148 -3.42 10.04 21.19
N LYS A 149 -3.94 10.54 20.06
CA LYS A 149 -5.23 11.25 19.89
C LYS A 149 -5.22 12.18 18.68
N SER A 150 -6.14 11.95 17.75
CA SER A 150 -7.00 13.02 17.24
C SER A 150 -8.45 12.60 17.45
#